data_AF-A0A7Y2DT73-F1
#
_entry.id   AF-A0A7Y2DT73-F1
#
_cell.length_a   1.000
_cell.length_b   1.000
_cell.length_c   1.000
_cell.angle_alpha   90.00
_cell.angle_beta   90.00
_cell.angle_gamma   90.00
#
_symmetry.space_group_name_H-M   'P 1'
#
loop_
_entity.id
_entity.type
_entity.pdbx_description
1 polymer ?
#
loop_
_entity_poly.entity_id
_entity_poly.type
_entity_poly.pdbx_seq_one_letter_code
_entity_poly.pdbx_strand_id
1 'polypeptide(L)'
;MALAGIAWGFYTLRGRASADPLADTTGNFVRAIPFVVLASLPLIYQIEISAGGALFAVLSGAIASGIGYAVWYTALRYHTATRAAIMQLSVPVIAAIGGLVFLSERISMRLVFASCLILGGIGLVVLTKQKLQDDV
;
A
#
# COMPACT_ATOMS: atom_id res chain seq x y z
N MET A 1 -7.81 11.09 -6.57
CA MET A 1 -7.83 9.64 -6.27
C MET A 1 -7.81 8.77 -7.53
N ALA A 2 -8.68 8.99 -8.52
CA ALA A 2 -8.72 8.16 -9.74
C ALA A 2 -7.38 8.07 -10.49
N LEU A 3 -6.72 9.20 -10.80
CA LEU A 3 -5.42 9.21 -11.49
C LEU A 3 -4.33 8.46 -10.71
N ALA A 4 -4.28 8.64 -9.39
CA ALA A 4 -3.36 7.92 -8.52
C ALA A 4 -3.60 6.41 -8.55
N GLY A 5 -4.87 5.98 -8.53
CA GLY A 5 -5.25 4.58 -8.66
C GLY A 5 -4.85 3.98 -10.01
N ILE A 6 -5.05 4.72 -11.11
CA ILE A 6 -4.62 4.30 -12.45
C ILE A 6 -3.09 4.16 -12.50
N ALA A 7 -2.36 5.17 -12.03
CA ALA A 7 -0.90 5.15 -11.96
C ALA A 7 -0.38 3.98 -11.12
N TRP A 8 -1.00 3.72 -9.96
CA TRP A 8 -0.69 2.59 -9.09
C TRP A 8 -0.93 1.23 -9.76
N GLY A 9 -2.01 1.09 -10.54
CA GLY A 9 -2.30 -0.10 -11.31
C GLY A 9 -1.19 -0.40 -12.33
N PHE A 10 -0.81 0.59 -13.14
CA PHE A 10 0.30 0.46 -14.10
C PHE A 10 1.62 0.15 -13.40
N TYR A 11 1.91 0.85 -12.31
CA TYR A 11 3.10 0.66 -11.50
C TYR A 11 3.23 -0.76 -10.96
N THR A 12 2.15 -1.29 -10.39
CA THR A 12 2.07 -2.65 -9.84
C THR A 12 2.28 -3.69 -10.93
N LEU A 13 1.60 -3.54 -12.07
CA LEU A 13 1.71 -4.49 -13.19
C LEU A 13 3.12 -4.49 -13.78
N ARG A 14 3.75 -3.32 -13.92
CA ARG A 14 5.13 -3.20 -14.39
C ARG A 14 6.13 -3.81 -13.40
N GLY A 15 5.98 -3.52 -12.10
CA GLY A 15 6.87 -4.04 -11.06
C GLY A 15 6.74 -5.54 -10.83
N ARG A 16 5.63 -6.18 -11.24
CA ARG A 16 5.50 -7.64 -11.25
C ARG A 16 6.56 -8.33 -12.11
N ALA A 17 6.97 -7.71 -13.21
CA ALA A 17 7.99 -8.22 -14.12
C ALA A 17 9.42 -7.79 -13.73
N SER A 18 9.59 -7.09 -12.61
CA SER A 18 10.90 -6.58 -12.18
C SER A 18 11.80 -7.70 -11.65
N ALA A 19 13.03 -7.72 -12.15
CA ALA A 19 14.09 -8.61 -11.66
C ALA A 19 14.55 -8.22 -10.25
N ASP A 20 14.71 -6.92 -10.00
CA ASP A 20 15.04 -6.33 -8.70
C ASP A 20 14.05 -5.21 -8.31
N PRO A 21 12.91 -5.59 -7.70
CA PRO A 21 11.86 -4.65 -7.35
C PRO A 21 12.28 -3.60 -6.32
N LEU A 22 13.30 -3.89 -5.50
CA LEU A 22 13.80 -2.97 -4.48
C LEU A 22 14.65 -1.88 -5.12
N ALA A 23 15.58 -2.24 -6.01
CA ALA A 23 16.36 -1.27 -6.76
C ALA A 23 15.46 -0.36 -7.61
N ASP A 24 14.45 -0.93 -8.26
CA ASP A 24 13.46 -0.16 -9.03
C ASP A 24 12.71 0.83 -8.13
N THR A 25 12.24 0.38 -6.97
CA THR A 25 11.52 1.21 -6.00
C THR A 25 12.40 2.36 -5.49
N THR A 26 13.66 2.09 -5.14
CA THR A 26 14.64 3.13 -4.77
C THR A 26 14.79 4.15 -5.89
N GLY A 27 14.95 3.70 -7.14
CA GLY A 27 15.01 4.58 -8.30
C GLY A 27 13.77 5.48 -8.45
N ASN A 28 12.57 4.95 -8.14
CA ASN A 28 11.33 5.73 -8.17
C ASN A 28 11.29 6.78 -7.06
N PHE A 29 11.74 6.46 -5.85
CA PHE A 29 11.86 7.44 -4.76
C PHE A 29 12.86 8.54 -5.09
N VAL A 30 14.01 8.20 -5.68
CA VAL A 30 15.00 9.20 -6.13
C VAL A 30 14.40 10.11 -7.20
N ARG A 31 13.69 9.55 -8.19
CA ARG A 31 12.97 10.34 -9.20
C ARG A 31 11.84 11.19 -8.62
N ALA A 32 11.30 10.83 -7.45
CA ALA A 32 10.29 11.63 -6.76
C ALA A 32 10.88 12.88 -6.09
N ILE A 33 12.18 12.90 -5.75
CA ILE A 33 12.83 14.01 -5.03
C ILE A 33 12.61 15.37 -5.70
N PRO A 34 12.83 15.57 -7.02
CA PRO A 34 12.59 16.86 -7.66
C PRO A 34 11.14 17.33 -7.52
N PHE A 35 10.17 16.41 -7.62
CA PHE A 35 8.76 16.75 -7.46
C PHE A 35 8.43 17.13 -6.01
N VAL A 36 9.01 16.44 -5.03
CA VAL A 36 8.88 16.78 -3.60
C VAL A 36 9.47 18.17 -3.34
N VAL A 37 10.67 18.46 -3.87
CA VAL A 37 11.30 19.78 -3.74
C VAL A 37 10.41 20.86 -4.35
N LEU A 38 9.95 20.69 -5.59
CA LEU A 38 9.06 21.65 -6.25
C LEU A 38 7.74 21.85 -5.49
N ALA A 39 7.13 20.77 -5.00
CA ALA A 39 5.91 20.82 -4.21
C ALA A 39 6.11 21.50 -2.84
N SER A 40 7.32 21.44 -2.28
CA SER A 40 7.67 22.06 -1.00
C SER A 40 7.98 23.56 -1.09
N LEU A 41 8.30 24.10 -2.28
CA LEU A 41 8.69 25.50 -2.47
C LEU A 41 7.67 26.52 -1.90
N PRO A 42 6.35 26.37 -2.11
CA PRO A 42 5.37 27.33 -1.56
C PRO A 42 5.34 27.35 -0.02
N LEU A 43 5.84 26.28 0.61
CA LEU A 43 5.82 26.07 2.05
C LEU A 43 7.21 26.23 2.68
N ILE A 44 8.24 26.60 1.92
CA ILE A 44 9.65 26.53 2.36
C ILE A 44 9.92 27.28 3.67
N TYR A 45 9.23 28.40 3.91
CA TYR A 45 9.34 29.20 5.13
C TYR A 45 8.55 28.66 6.33
N GLN A 46 7.69 27.66 6.11
CA GLN A 46 6.89 26.97 7.12
C GLN A 46 7.46 25.59 7.47
N ILE A 47 8.54 25.16 6.81
CA ILE A 47 9.16 23.87 7.06
C ILE A 47 10.03 23.95 8.31
N GLU A 48 9.61 23.26 9.36
CA GLU A 48 10.41 23.04 10.56
C GLU A 48 11.00 21.63 10.55
N ILE A 49 12.34 21.54 10.48
CA ILE A 49 13.04 20.26 10.55
C ILE A 49 13.62 20.09 11.96
N SER A 50 12.98 19.26 12.76
CA SER A 50 13.54 18.79 14.03
C SER A 50 14.24 17.45 13.85
N ALA A 51 15.24 17.14 14.68
CA ALA A 51 15.92 15.85 14.64
C ALA A 51 14.95 14.67 14.84
N GLY A 52 13.97 14.83 15.73
CA GLY A 52 12.90 13.84 15.94
C GLY A 52 11.99 13.68 14.72
N GLY A 53 11.57 14.78 14.10
CA GLY A 53 10.77 14.76 12.88
C GLY A 53 11.51 14.09 11.72
N ALA A 54 12.79 14.40 11.54
CA ALA A 54 13.64 13.75 10.55
C ALA A 54 13.78 12.24 10.79
N LEU A 55 13.99 11.82 12.04
CA LEU A 55 14.03 10.40 12.41
C LEU A 55 12.71 9.70 12.08
N PHE A 56 11.57 10.28 12.45
CA PHE A 56 10.25 9.70 12.11
C PHE A 56 9.97 9.67 10.61
N ALA A 57 10.42 10.68 9.86
CA ALA A 57 10.29 10.67 8.39
C ALA A 57 11.08 9.52 7.77
N VAL A 58 12.33 9.30 8.23
CA VAL A 58 13.17 8.19 7.76
C VAL A 58 12.57 6.84 8.17
N LEU A 59 12.16 6.67 9.43
CA LEU A 59 11.56 5.43 9.91
C LEU A 59 10.24 5.13 9.19
N SER A 60 9.39 6.14 8.98
CA SER A 60 8.16 6.00 8.21
C SER A 60 8.44 5.57 6.77
N GLY A 61 9.40 6.22 6.10
CA GLY A 61 9.81 5.81 4.74
C GLY A 61 10.37 4.40 4.68
N ALA A 62 11.33 4.07 5.55
CA ALA A 62 11.99 2.77 5.57
C ALA A 62 11.02 1.62 5.91
N ILE A 63 10.16 1.81 6.91
CA ILE A 63 9.22 0.78 7.38
C ILE A 63 8.00 0.73 6.47
N ALA A 64 7.25 1.84 6.33
CA ALA A 64 5.99 1.81 5.61
C ALA A 64 6.19 1.59 4.11
N SER A 65 7.22 2.21 3.51
CA SER A 65 7.51 2.04 2.09
C SER A 65 8.54 0.94 1.84
N GLY A 66 9.72 1.00 2.45
CA GLY A 66 10.78 0.04 2.17
C GLY A 66 10.36 -1.42 2.40
N ILE A 67 9.89 -1.74 3.61
CA ILE A 67 9.40 -3.09 3.93
C ILE A 67 8.10 -3.40 3.18
N GLY A 68 7.18 -2.43 3.11
CA GLY A 68 5.90 -2.58 2.41
C GLY A 68 6.08 -3.01 0.95
N TYR A 69 6.94 -2.33 0.19
CA TYR A 69 7.25 -2.69 -1.19
C TYR A 69 8.01 -4.01 -1.30
N ALA A 70 8.96 -4.29 -0.40
CA ALA A 70 9.67 -5.56 -0.37
C ALA A 70 8.70 -6.76 -0.28
N VAL A 71 7.78 -6.70 0.68
CA VAL A 71 6.77 -7.74 0.89
C VAL A 71 5.79 -7.78 -0.28
N TRP A 72 5.29 -6.62 -0.73
CA TRP A 72 4.33 -6.54 -1.82
C TRP A 72 4.85 -7.16 -3.10
N TYR A 73 6.06 -6.80 -3.54
CA TYR A 73 6.63 -7.36 -4.76
C TYR A 73 7.01 -8.83 -4.65
N THR A 74 7.41 -9.28 -3.47
CA THR A 74 7.63 -10.71 -3.21
C THR A 74 6.32 -11.48 -3.35
N ALA A 75 5.24 -11.03 -2.71
CA ALA A 75 3.93 -11.66 -2.80
C ALA A 75 3.36 -11.62 -4.23
N LEU A 76 3.59 -10.54 -4.97
CA LEU A 76 3.08 -10.35 -6.33
C LEU A 76 3.64 -11.37 -7.34
N ARG A 77 4.82 -11.94 -7.08
CA ARG A 77 5.40 -13.03 -7.88
C ARG A 77 4.60 -14.33 -7.80
N TYR A 78 3.93 -14.57 -6.68
CA TYR A 78 3.18 -15.80 -6.42
C TYR A 78 1.65 -15.67 -6.64
N HIS A 79 1.18 -14.48 -7.03
CA HIS A 79 -0.24 -14.22 -7.25
C HIS A 79 -0.52 -13.68 -8.64
N THR A 80 -1.72 -13.97 -9.16
CA THR A 80 -2.23 -13.31 -10.36
C THR A 80 -2.56 -11.85 -10.05
N ALA A 81 -2.48 -10.96 -11.05
CA ALA A 81 -2.82 -9.55 -10.87
C ALA A 81 -4.22 -9.36 -10.27
N THR A 82 -5.19 -10.18 -10.69
CA THR A 82 -6.55 -10.16 -10.14
C THR A 82 -6.58 -10.57 -8.66
N ARG A 83 -5.91 -11.67 -8.27
CA ARG A 83 -5.87 -12.09 -6.85
C ARG A 83 -5.19 -11.02 -6.00
N ALA A 84 -4.08 -10.46 -6.46
CA ALA A 84 -3.37 -9.38 -5.76
C ALA A 84 -4.24 -8.12 -5.61
N ALA A 85 -4.99 -7.73 -6.65
CA ALA A 85 -5.91 -6.59 -6.59
C ALA A 85 -7.06 -6.82 -5.59
N ILE A 86 -7.62 -8.03 -5.54
CA ILE A 86 -8.66 -8.39 -4.56
C ILE A 86 -8.09 -8.36 -3.14
N MET A 87 -6.91 -8.93 -2.91
CA MET A 87 -6.26 -8.89 -1.59
C MET A 87 -5.97 -7.46 -1.12
N GLN A 88 -5.65 -6.52 -2.02
CA GLN A 88 -5.47 -5.10 -1.67
C GLN A 88 -6.73 -4.44 -1.11
N LEU A 89 -7.93 -4.98 -1.39
CA LEU A 89 -9.16 -4.47 -0.79
C LEU A 89 -9.21 -4.67 0.73
N SER A 90 -8.35 -5.53 1.30
CA SER A 90 -8.22 -5.71 2.75
C SER A 90 -7.44 -4.58 3.44
N VAL A 91 -6.64 -3.79 2.71
CA VAL A 91 -5.76 -2.76 3.28
C VAL A 91 -6.50 -1.75 4.16
N PRO A 92 -7.68 -1.22 3.79
CA PRO A 92 -8.45 -0.33 4.65
C PRO A 92 -8.87 -0.96 5.98
N VAL A 93 -9.15 -2.27 6.01
CA VAL A 93 -9.52 -2.99 7.23
C VAL A 93 -8.31 -3.15 8.15
N ILE A 94 -7.14 -3.48 7.58
CA ILE A 94 -5.88 -3.56 8.32
C ILE A 94 -5.52 -2.17 8.89
N ALA A 95 -5.66 -1.12 8.09
CA ALA A 95 -5.40 0.26 8.52
C ALA A 95 -6.33 0.68 9.66
N ALA A 96 -7.62 0.34 9.61
CA ALA A 96 -8.57 0.58 10.68
C ALA A 96 -8.19 -0.10 12.01
N ILE A 97 -7.74 -1.37 11.94
CA ILE A 97 -7.25 -2.09 13.11
C ILE A 97 -5.99 -1.41 13.66
N GLY A 98 -5.08 -0.99 12.78
CA GLY A 98 -3.90 -0.21 13.17
C GLY A 98 -4.27 1.11 13.87
N GLY A 99 -5.25 1.85 13.35
CA GLY A 99 -5.78 3.07 13.98
C GLY A 99 -6.35 2.82 15.37
N LEU A 100 -7.10 1.74 15.55
CA LEU A 100 -7.58 1.35 16.87
C LEU A 100 -6.43 1.02 17.84
N VAL A 101 -5.48 0.19 17.42
CA VAL A 101 -4.41 -0.31 18.31
C VAL A 101 -3.39 0.77 18.65
N PHE A 102 -2.91 1.52 17.65
CA PHE A 102 -1.81 2.46 17.82
C PHE A 102 -2.28 3.88 18.11
N LEU A 103 -3.44 4.29 17.57
CA LEU A 103 -3.96 5.66 17.70
C LEU A 103 -5.18 5.74 18.64
N SER A 104 -5.65 4.60 19.19
CA SER A 104 -6.87 4.54 20.02
C SER A 104 -8.10 5.15 19.35
N GLU A 105 -8.19 5.03 18.01
CA GLU A 105 -9.33 5.54 17.25
C GLU A 105 -10.62 4.77 17.58
N ARG A 106 -11.75 5.49 17.60
CA ARG A 106 -13.05 4.88 17.87
C ARG A 106 -13.54 4.11 16.65
N ILE A 107 -13.81 2.82 16.83
CA ILE A 107 -14.46 2.00 15.79
C ILE A 107 -15.94 2.36 15.70
N SER A 108 -16.36 2.81 14.52
CA SER A 108 -17.78 3.04 14.22
C SER A 108 -18.45 1.77 13.71
N MET A 109 -19.75 1.62 13.97
CA MET A 109 -20.54 0.51 13.43
C MET A 109 -20.51 0.48 11.89
N ARG A 110 -20.46 1.65 11.24
CA ARG A 110 -20.30 1.75 9.78
C ARG A 110 -19.01 1.08 9.30
N LEU A 111 -17.90 1.29 10.02
CA LEU A 111 -16.61 0.68 9.70
C LEU A 111 -16.62 -0.83 9.91
N VAL A 112 -17.33 -1.32 10.93
CA VAL A 112 -17.54 -2.75 11.16
C VAL A 112 -18.28 -3.38 9.99
N PHE A 113 -19.44 -2.83 9.60
CA PHE A 113 -20.21 -3.34 8.47
C PHE A 113 -19.43 -3.30 7.15
N ALA A 114 -18.73 -2.19 6.88
CA ALA A 114 -17.88 -2.08 5.70
C ALA A 114 -16.76 -3.13 5.70
N SER A 115 -16.12 -3.37 6.84
CA SER A 115 -15.06 -4.37 6.98
C SER A 115 -15.59 -5.79 6.74
N CYS A 116 -16.76 -6.12 7.29
CA CYS A 116 -17.42 -7.40 7.04
C CYS A 116 -17.75 -7.61 5.55
N LEU A 117 -18.26 -6.57 4.88
CA LEU A 117 -18.56 -6.65 3.44
C LEU A 117 -17.31 -6.82 2.59
N ILE A 118 -16.24 -6.08 2.90
CA ILE A 118 -14.95 -6.18 2.23
C ILE A 118 -14.37 -7.60 2.40
N LEU A 119 -14.22 -8.06 3.65
CA LEU A 119 -13.64 -9.37 3.94
C LEU A 119 -14.51 -10.51 3.41
N GLY A 120 -15.83 -10.39 3.52
CA GLY A 120 -16.78 -11.35 2.94
C GLY A 120 -16.65 -11.44 1.42
N GLY A 121 -16.59 -10.30 0.73
CA GLY A 121 -16.38 -10.25 -0.73
C GLY A 121 -15.05 -10.86 -1.16
N ILE A 122 -13.96 -10.56 -0.44
CA ILE A 122 -12.64 -11.18 -0.67
C ILE A 122 -12.73 -12.69 -0.49
N GLY A 123 -13.33 -13.15 0.61
CA GLY A 123 -13.49 -14.57 0.94
C GLY A 123 -14.25 -15.33 -0.15
N LEU A 124 -15.36 -14.78 -0.65
CA LEU A 124 -16.13 -15.37 -1.75
C LEU A 124 -15.25 -15.59 -2.99
N VAL A 125 -14.50 -14.58 -3.42
CA VAL A 125 -13.70 -14.69 -4.66
C VAL A 125 -12.51 -15.64 -4.50
N VAL A 126 -11.87 -15.65 -3.34
CA VAL A 126 -10.72 -16.52 -3.07
C VAL A 126 -11.16 -17.99 -2.99
N LEU A 127 -12.23 -18.29 -2.25
CA LEU A 127 -12.70 -19.65 -2.03
C LEU A 127 -13.33 -20.28 -3.27
N THR A 128 -14.09 -19.52 -4.07
CA THR A 128 -14.72 -20.05 -5.29
C THR A 128 -13.71 -20.40 -6.38
N LYS A 129 -12.63 -19.63 -6.52
CA LYS A 129 -11.58 -19.93 -7.51
C LYS A 129 -10.71 -21.13 -7.15
N GLN A 130 -10.56 -21.45 -5.87
CA GLN A 130 -9.76 -22.60 -5.43
C GLN A 130 -10.47 -23.91 -5.78
N LYS A 131 -11.78 -23.98 -5.51
CA LYS A 131 -12.61 -25.15 -5.84
C LYS A 131 -12.60 -25.51 -7.33
N LEU A 132 -12.62 -24.52 -8.22
CA LEU A 132 -12.54 -24.72 -9.68
C LEU A 132 -11.15 -25.17 -10.18
N GLN A 133 -10.09 -24.96 -9.42
CA GLN A 133 -8.74 -25.42 -9.79
C GLN A 133 -8.43 -26.81 -9.21
N ASP A 134 -9.04 -27.17 -8.08
CA ASP A 134 -8.89 -28.49 -7.45
C ASP A 134 -9.75 -29.57 -8.14
N ASP A 135 -10.80 -29.18 -8.88
CA ASP A 135 -11.70 -30.07 -9.63
C ASP A 135 -11.25 -30.36 -11.10
N VAL A 136 -10.05 -29.90 -11.52
CA VAL A 136 -9.45 -30.10 -12.87
C VAL A 136 -8.13 -30.86 -12.77
#